data_AF-A0A7W8JZL5-F1
#
_entry.id   AF-A0A7W8JZL5-F1
#
_cell.length_a   1.000
_cell.length_b   1.000
_cell.length_c   1.000
_cell.angle_alpha   90.00
_cell.angle_beta   90.00
_cell.angle_gamma   90.00
#
_symmetry.space_group_name_H-M   'P 1'
#
loop_
_entity.id
_entity.type
_entity.pdbx_description
1 polymer ?
#
loop_
_entity_poly.entity_id
_entity_poly.type
_entity_poly.pdbx_seq_one_letter_code
_entity_poly.pdbx_strand_id
1 'polypeptide(L)'
;MSDQPAWWEIEEPEYSQVWDDVNLAFDFKPSMSPSDWPGFREPVPSVTYALSTEWDAASSEEFLALMKGHIRTCARPDEWVYGLDYHHTCCRYNPHLLEEPEPDE
;
A
#
# COMPACT_ATOMS: atom_id res chain seq x y z
N MET A 1 -26.55 -2.95 8.25
CA MET A 1 -25.09 -2.88 8.21
C MET A 1 -24.70 -3.43 6.85
N SER A 2 -24.01 -2.65 6.03
CA SER A 2 -23.68 -3.07 4.66
C SER A 2 -22.80 -4.31 4.72
N ASP A 3 -23.24 -5.38 4.06
CA ASP A 3 -22.61 -6.71 3.99
C ASP A 3 -21.36 -6.72 3.08
N GLN A 4 -20.70 -5.56 2.93
CA GLN A 4 -19.60 -5.38 2.00
C GLN A 4 -18.27 -5.53 2.76
N PRO A 5 -17.36 -6.40 2.30
CA PRO A 5 -16.08 -6.58 2.96
C PRO A 5 -15.25 -5.29 2.90
N ALA A 6 -14.45 -5.03 3.93
CA ALA A 6 -13.57 -3.86 4.00
C ALA A 6 -12.42 -3.86 2.96
N TRP A 7 -12.23 -4.98 2.26
CA TRP A 7 -11.26 -5.15 1.18
C TRP A 7 -11.64 -6.31 0.23
N TRP A 8 -11.04 -6.31 -0.96
CA TRP A 8 -11.01 -7.47 -1.86
C TRP A 8 -9.70 -7.50 -2.67
N GLU A 9 -9.29 -8.68 -3.10
CA GLU A 9 -8.23 -8.86 -4.09
C GLU A 9 -8.72 -8.34 -5.45
N ILE A 10 -7.86 -7.60 -6.17
CA ILE A 10 -8.20 -7.08 -7.51
C ILE A 10 -7.77 -8.08 -8.57
N GLU A 11 -8.66 -8.32 -9.53
CA GLU A 11 -8.41 -9.17 -10.69
C GLU A 11 -8.51 -8.33 -11.98
N GLU A 12 -8.27 -8.96 -13.13
CA GLU A 12 -8.50 -8.32 -14.42
C GLU A 12 -9.99 -7.97 -14.61
N PRO A 13 -10.33 -6.78 -15.15
CA PRO A 13 -9.43 -5.79 -15.77
C PRO A 13 -8.92 -4.70 -14.82
N GLU A 14 -9.35 -4.71 -13.54
CA GLU A 14 -8.98 -3.67 -12.56
C GLU A 14 -7.47 -3.69 -12.29
N TYR A 15 -6.86 -4.88 -12.22
CA TYR A 15 -5.41 -5.04 -12.07
C TYR A 15 -4.63 -4.28 -13.15
N SER A 16 -4.90 -4.55 -14.44
CA SER A 16 -4.19 -3.88 -15.54
C SER A 16 -4.42 -2.37 -15.54
N GLN A 17 -5.67 -1.93 -15.30
CA GLN A 17 -6.00 -0.51 -15.28
C GLN A 17 -5.21 0.25 -14.20
N VAL A 18 -5.11 -0.30 -12.99
CA VAL A 18 -4.39 0.36 -11.89
C VAL A 18 -2.89 0.44 -12.18
N TRP A 19 -2.30 -0.60 -12.77
CA TRP A 19 -0.89 -0.54 -13.17
C TRP A 19 -0.63 0.43 -14.31
N ASP A 20 -1.55 0.55 -15.28
CA ASP A 20 -1.47 1.58 -16.31
C ASP A 20 -1.49 3.00 -15.70
N ASP A 21 -2.36 3.23 -14.71
CA ASP A 21 -2.44 4.50 -13.99
C ASP A 21 -1.14 4.78 -13.21
N VAL A 22 -0.57 3.76 -12.53
CA VAL A 22 0.71 3.88 -11.82
C VAL A 22 1.85 4.21 -12.79
N ASN A 23 1.93 3.51 -13.93
CA ASN A 23 2.95 3.76 -14.95
C ASN A 23 2.82 5.18 -15.51
N LEU A 24 1.61 5.64 -15.79
CA LEU A 24 1.34 6.98 -16.29
C LEU A 24 1.70 8.06 -15.25
N ALA A 25 1.27 7.87 -14.00
CA ALA A 25 1.41 8.85 -12.93
C ALA A 25 2.84 8.93 -12.39
N PHE A 26 3.57 7.83 -12.37
CA PHE A 26 4.85 7.71 -11.67
C PHE A 26 6.00 7.19 -12.54
N ASP A 27 5.81 6.90 -13.83
CA ASP A 27 6.88 6.36 -14.70
C ASP A 27 7.59 5.17 -14.03
N PHE A 28 6.80 4.23 -13.49
CA PHE A 28 7.29 3.12 -12.69
C PHE A 28 8.18 2.18 -13.52
N LYS A 29 9.43 2.03 -13.09
CA LYS A 29 10.53 1.29 -13.71
C LYS A 29 11.20 0.41 -12.66
N PRO A 30 10.60 -0.74 -12.32
CA PRO A 30 11.17 -1.64 -11.32
C PRO A 30 12.50 -2.20 -11.81
N SER A 31 13.51 -2.21 -10.93
CA SER A 31 14.84 -2.76 -11.22
C SER A 31 15.45 -3.38 -9.97
N MET A 32 16.22 -4.45 -10.16
CA MET A 32 17.05 -5.06 -9.11
C MET A 32 18.44 -4.41 -9.03
N SER A 33 18.80 -3.51 -9.95
CA SER A 33 20.07 -2.80 -9.95
C SER A 33 19.96 -1.50 -9.15
N PRO A 34 20.81 -1.29 -8.11
CA PRO A 34 20.81 -0.05 -7.35
C PRO A 34 21.08 1.21 -8.19
N SER A 35 21.74 1.08 -9.34
CA SER A 35 22.00 2.19 -10.26
C SER A 35 20.74 2.80 -10.86
N ASP A 36 19.64 2.05 -10.87
CA ASP A 36 18.39 2.41 -11.54
C ASP A 36 17.34 2.92 -10.55
N TRP A 37 17.72 3.08 -9.27
CA TRP A 37 16.83 3.55 -8.22
C TRP A 37 16.86 5.10 -8.09
N PRO A 38 15.72 5.75 -7.77
CA PRO A 38 14.41 5.15 -7.53
C PRO A 38 13.73 4.71 -8.82
N GLY A 39 13.09 3.53 -8.78
CA GLY A 39 12.29 2.99 -9.89
C GLY A 39 10.95 3.70 -10.08
N PHE A 40 10.77 4.92 -9.57
CA PHE A 40 9.56 5.71 -9.71
C PHE A 40 9.90 7.21 -9.68
N ARG A 41 9.14 7.98 -10.43
CA ARG A 41 9.10 9.45 -10.34
C ARG A 41 8.28 9.82 -9.11
N GLU A 42 8.99 10.19 -8.05
CA GLU A 42 8.39 10.58 -6.77
C GLU A 42 7.42 11.77 -6.94
N PRO A 43 6.16 11.66 -6.48
CA PRO A 43 5.20 12.77 -6.55
C PRO A 43 5.55 13.86 -5.53
N VAL A 44 5.00 15.07 -5.73
CA VAL A 44 5.10 16.15 -4.74
C VAL A 44 3.69 16.56 -4.31
N PRO A 45 3.36 16.48 -3.01
CA PRO A 45 4.22 16.10 -1.88
C PRO A 45 4.42 14.57 -1.73
N SER A 46 5.56 14.16 -1.15
CA SER A 46 5.86 12.76 -0.78
C SER A 46 6.56 12.67 0.58
N VAL A 47 6.52 11.49 1.19
CA VAL A 47 7.34 11.09 2.35
C VAL A 47 7.92 9.71 2.05
N THR A 48 9.25 9.58 2.13
CA THR A 48 9.97 8.32 1.91
C THR A 48 10.58 7.83 3.22
N TYR A 49 10.29 6.59 3.60
CA TYR A 49 10.84 5.93 4.79
C TYR A 49 11.91 4.93 4.38
N ALA A 50 13.08 5.00 5.02
CA ALA A 50 14.12 3.99 4.87
C ALA A 50 13.89 2.89 5.90
N LEU A 51 13.72 1.67 5.43
CA LEU A 51 13.56 0.48 6.26
C LEU A 51 14.93 -0.04 6.70
N SER A 52 15.05 -0.44 7.98
CA SER A 52 16.23 -1.14 8.49
C SER A 52 16.45 -2.44 7.71
N THR A 53 17.66 -3.00 7.70
CA THR A 53 17.87 -4.38 7.21
C THR A 53 17.64 -5.42 8.31
N GLU A 54 17.55 -4.99 9.57
CA GLU A 54 17.31 -5.82 10.73
C GLU A 54 15.86 -5.63 11.19
N TRP A 55 15.06 -6.70 11.13
CA TRP A 55 13.66 -6.74 11.52
C TRP A 55 13.42 -7.90 12.48
N ASP A 56 12.81 -7.61 13.61
CA ASP A 56 12.13 -8.59 14.45
C ASP A 56 10.60 -8.47 14.29
N ALA A 57 9.87 -9.38 14.93
CA ALA A 57 8.41 -9.39 14.89
C ALA A 57 7.83 -8.07 15.43
N ALA A 58 8.38 -7.56 16.53
CA ALA A 58 7.93 -6.32 17.16
C ALA A 58 8.09 -5.11 16.23
N SER A 59 9.24 -4.99 15.55
CA SER A 59 9.51 -3.92 14.60
C SER A 59 8.57 -3.98 13.39
N SER A 60 8.22 -5.19 12.96
CA SER A 60 7.28 -5.41 11.84
C SER A 60 5.86 -4.98 12.21
N GLU A 61 5.42 -5.32 13.41
CA GLU A 61 4.11 -4.93 13.95
C GLU A 61 4.02 -3.41 14.16
N GLU A 62 5.07 -2.79 14.73
CA GLU A 62 5.13 -1.34 14.91
C GLU A 62 5.06 -0.61 13.56
N PHE A 63 5.83 -1.05 12.57
CA PHE A 63 5.79 -0.48 11.22
C PHE A 63 4.41 -0.62 10.59
N LEU A 64 3.78 -1.80 10.72
CA LEU A 64 2.43 -2.03 10.21
C LEU A 64 1.41 -1.09 10.86
N ALA A 65 1.47 -0.92 12.18
CA ALA A 65 0.59 -0.02 12.92
C ALA A 65 0.78 1.44 12.49
N LEU A 66 2.03 1.88 12.35
CA LEU A 66 2.37 3.23 11.86
C LEU A 66 1.86 3.47 10.45
N MET A 67 2.10 2.55 9.53
CA MET A 67 1.67 2.67 8.13
C MET A 67 0.15 2.66 8.01
N LYS A 68 -0.57 1.80 8.76
CA LYS A 68 -2.04 1.83 8.84
C LYS A 68 -2.54 3.19 9.30
N GLY A 69 -1.95 3.73 10.37
CA GLY A 69 -2.27 5.06 10.89
C GLY A 69 -2.07 6.16 9.84
N HIS A 70 -0.89 6.20 9.21
CA HIS A 70 -0.57 7.20 8.19
C HIS A 70 -1.50 7.14 6.98
N ILE A 71 -1.77 5.94 6.44
CA ILE A 71 -2.68 5.77 5.31
C ILE A 71 -4.10 6.23 5.69
N ARG A 72 -4.60 5.87 6.89
CA ARG A 72 -5.89 6.36 7.41
C ARG A 72 -5.94 7.88 7.51
N THR A 73 -4.86 8.54 7.93
CA THR A 73 -4.83 10.01 8.02
C THR A 73 -4.82 10.71 6.66
N CYS A 74 -4.30 10.05 5.62
CA CYS A 74 -4.27 10.59 4.25
C CYS A 74 -5.56 10.34 3.48
N ALA A 75 -6.27 9.24 3.77
CA ALA A 75 -7.50 8.84 3.08
C ALA A 75 -8.75 9.43 3.74
N ARG A 76 -9.74 9.82 2.94
CA ARG A 76 -11.07 10.19 3.45
C ARG A 76 -11.81 8.95 4.00
N PRO A 77 -12.79 9.12 4.90
CA PRO A 77 -13.53 7.98 5.49
C PRO A 77 -14.20 7.04 4.47
N ASP A 78 -14.63 7.58 3.33
CA ASP A 78 -15.29 6.86 2.24
C ASP A 78 -14.32 6.45 1.10
N GLU A 79 -13.03 6.76 1.24
CA GLU A 79 -12.03 6.55 0.22
C GLU A 79 -11.44 5.14 0.26
N TRP A 80 -11.46 4.50 -0.91
CA TRP A 80 -10.83 3.21 -1.14
C TRP A 80 -9.47 3.43 -1.77
N VAL A 81 -8.46 2.72 -1.27
CA VAL A 81 -7.08 2.79 -1.76
C VAL A 81 -6.66 1.44 -2.31
N TYR A 82 -5.62 1.45 -3.14
CA TYR A 82 -5.01 0.23 -3.68
C TYR A 82 -3.75 -0.14 -2.88
N GLY A 83 -3.66 -1.39 -2.46
CA GLY A 83 -2.42 -2.02 -2.01
C GLY A 83 -1.84 -2.82 -3.18
N LEU A 84 -0.69 -2.40 -3.69
CA LEU A 84 -0.06 -3.00 -4.87
C LEU A 84 1.24 -3.69 -4.48
N ASP A 85 1.31 -4.99 -4.75
CA ASP A 85 2.54 -5.77 -4.64
C ASP A 85 2.96 -6.21 -6.05
N TYR A 86 4.14 -5.76 -6.48
CA TYR A 86 4.59 -5.94 -7.86
C TYR A 86 4.85 -7.43 -8.15
N HIS A 87 4.16 -7.99 -9.16
CA HIS A 87 4.08 -9.43 -9.50
C HIS A 87 3.33 -10.32 -8.50
N HIS A 88 2.69 -9.75 -7.49
CA HIS A 88 1.99 -10.48 -6.44
C HIS A 88 0.56 -9.95 -6.26
N THR A 89 -0.11 -10.42 -5.20
CA THR A 89 -1.49 -10.06 -4.88
C THR A 89 -1.63 -8.55 -4.68
N CYS A 90 -2.58 -7.98 -5.41
CA CYS A 90 -2.99 -6.59 -5.25
C CYS A 90 -4.40 -6.56 -4.65
N CYS A 91 -4.71 -5.55 -3.86
CA CYS A 91 -6.01 -5.42 -3.23
C CYS A 91 -6.54 -3.99 -3.29
N ARG A 92 -7.85 -3.87 -3.14
CA ARG A 92 -8.52 -2.61 -2.89
C ARG A 92 -9.16 -2.67 -1.51
N TYR A 93 -8.94 -1.66 -0.69
CA TYR A 93 -9.43 -1.63 0.69
C TYR A 93 -9.80 -0.23 1.15
N ASN A 94 -10.67 -0.15 2.16
CA ASN A 94 -10.95 1.10 2.86
C ASN A 94 -10.16 1.10 4.19
N PRO A 95 -9.17 2.00 4.37
CA PRO A 95 -8.36 2.06 5.57
C PRO A 95 -9.16 2.25 6.86
N HIS A 96 -10.31 2.92 6.79
CA HIS A 96 -11.20 3.22 7.93
C HIS A 96 -12.14 2.08 8.30
N LEU A 97 -12.24 1.04 7.46
CA LEU A 97 -13.08 -0.14 7.70
C LEU A 97 -12.27 -1.39 8.08
N LEU A 98 -10.95 -1.39 7.88
CA LEU A 98 -10.08 -2.45 8.37
C LEU A 98 -10.03 -2.40 9.91
N GLU A 99 -10.44 -3.46 10.58
CA GLU A 99 -10.32 -3.58 12.04
C GLU A 99 -8.84 -3.49 12.47
N GLU A 100 -8.60 -2.89 13.63
CA GLU A 100 -7.30 -3.04 14.29
C GLU A 100 -7.18 -4.50 14.74
N PRO A 101 -6.02 -5.15 14.59
CA PRO A 101 -5.85 -6.47 15.17
C PRO A 101 -6.17 -6.36 16.67
N GLU A 102 -7.13 -7.15 17.14
CA GLU A 102 -7.35 -7.34 18.57
C GLU A 102 -6.00 -7.77 19.17
N PRO A 103 -5.53 -7.13 20.26
CA PRO A 103 -4.32 -7.60 20.92
C PRO A 103 -4.51 -9.06 21.32
N ASP A 104 -3.51 -9.91 21.04
CA ASP A 104 -3.52 -11.29 21.50
C ASP A 104 -3.73 -11.31 23.03
N GLU A 105 -4.81 -11.95 23.50
CA GLU A 105 -5.15 -12.13 24.92
C GLU A 105 -4.11 -12.97 25.70
#